data_AF-A0A8S8XMW7-F1
#
_entry.id   AF-A0A8S8XMW7-F1
#
_cell.length_a   1.000
_cell.length_b   1.000
_cell.length_c   1.000
_cell.angle_alpha   90.00
_cell.angle_beta   90.00
_cell.angle_gamma   90.00
#
_symmetry.space_group_name_H-M   'P 1'
#
loop_
_entity.id
_entity.type
_entity.pdbx_description
1 polymer ?
#
loop_
_entity_poly.entity_id
_entity_poly.type
_entity_poly.pdbx_seq_one_letter_code
_entity_poly.pdbx_strand_id
1 'polypeptide(L)'
;MLSRVKTAACLLVTLMITISLSGCLGGNEAELEAEIADNDDIIANNNLVITELEAEVENLSNLLIVANSNIDTLEQKHSSLTAELILLNNQQNVSEASIETLEQRIFQLEFALVENKSTKNSLQSQLDVVSNSLVEANQQIVDLTTELLLANATITTLQEQIAELNAQLNETTNDDDNTQDDSYNVLYIGHSFGRPFASQMEDFAAMVGIDHNQSIVFSGGDSGSPEELWENVGHRTEIMEILDGGSIDALVMICCSPSWQANYGMNDDDAVWNFTSYALQQNPNTRIGLAMPWEDFPLQYDNASEHRDLTDRGYNLWMNMAGRLSSDFNNADVFTFYHGEAMYELRHMYEEGNLSDVNQLMGSSDNSLFTDQKGHAGQIVIDTGTLLWMAAIHNVEPSSFPEFDDWETDIRVVAQNILSQDS
;
A
#
# COMPACT_ATOMS: atom_id res chain seq x y z
N MET A 1 54.70 -136.23 71.91
CA MET A 1 55.35 -135.34 72.90
C MET A 1 55.94 -134.07 72.28
N LEU A 2 56.56 -134.12 71.09
CA LEU A 2 57.13 -132.94 70.41
C LEU A 2 56.14 -131.85 69.94
N SER A 3 54.88 -132.21 69.65
CA SER A 3 53.87 -131.26 69.13
C SER A 3 53.37 -130.27 70.20
N ARG A 4 53.21 -130.71 71.46
CA ARG A 4 52.65 -129.87 72.53
C ARG A 4 53.61 -128.77 73.00
N VAL A 5 54.93 -128.99 72.89
CA VAL A 5 55.95 -127.99 73.27
C VAL A 5 56.03 -126.86 72.23
N LYS A 6 55.86 -127.16 70.94
CA LYS A 6 55.85 -126.15 69.88
C LYS A 6 54.63 -125.22 69.99
N THR A 7 53.47 -125.74 70.35
CA THR A 7 52.25 -124.93 70.48
C THR A 7 52.32 -123.97 71.67
N ALA A 8 52.87 -124.42 72.81
CA ALA A 8 53.04 -123.56 73.99
C ALA A 8 54.07 -122.45 73.76
N ALA A 9 55.19 -122.75 73.09
CA ALA A 9 56.18 -121.74 72.73
C ALA A 9 55.62 -120.69 71.75
N CYS A 10 54.77 -121.11 70.82
CA CYS A 10 54.16 -120.20 69.85
C CYS A 10 53.20 -119.21 70.54
N LEU A 11 52.37 -119.69 71.48
CA LEU A 11 51.43 -118.85 72.23
C LEU A 11 52.12 -117.81 73.13
N LEU A 12 53.25 -118.19 73.74
CA LEU A 12 54.00 -117.30 74.63
C LEU A 12 54.70 -116.18 73.85
N VAL A 13 55.18 -116.49 72.64
CA VAL A 13 55.71 -115.48 71.71
C VAL A 13 54.61 -114.55 71.22
N THR A 14 53.40 -115.05 70.94
CA THR A 14 52.30 -114.18 70.50
C THR A 14 51.88 -113.23 71.62
N LEU A 15 51.78 -113.71 72.86
CA LEU A 15 51.38 -112.89 74.00
C LEU A 15 52.44 -111.82 74.34
N MET A 16 53.73 -112.15 74.25
CA MET A 16 54.80 -111.18 74.48
C MET A 16 54.91 -110.13 73.37
N ILE A 17 54.56 -110.48 72.13
CA ILE A 17 54.47 -109.50 71.04
C ILE A 17 53.26 -108.58 71.23
N THR A 18 52.12 -109.09 71.70
CA THR A 18 50.94 -108.23 71.93
C THR A 18 51.14 -107.24 73.08
N ILE A 19 51.83 -107.63 74.16
CA ILE A 19 52.05 -106.75 75.31
C ILE A 19 53.11 -105.67 75.01
N SER A 20 54.09 -105.96 74.15
CA SER A 20 55.11 -104.97 73.76
C SER A 20 54.62 -103.95 72.74
N LEU A 21 53.66 -104.29 71.87
CA LEU A 21 53.07 -103.32 70.93
C LEU A 21 52.10 -102.35 71.59
N SER A 22 51.29 -102.80 72.56
CA SER A 22 50.29 -101.92 73.22
C SER A 22 50.92 -100.81 74.06
N GLY A 23 52.12 -101.01 74.59
CA GLY A 23 52.84 -99.98 75.37
C GLY A 23 53.56 -98.92 74.53
N CYS A 24 53.75 -99.16 73.22
CA CYS A 24 54.55 -98.28 72.34
C CYS A 24 53.68 -97.36 71.45
N LEU A 25 52.36 -97.59 71.38
CA LEU A 25 51.46 -96.89 70.45
C LEU A 25 50.53 -95.85 71.11
N GLY A 26 50.29 -95.93 72.42
CA GLY A 26 49.29 -95.09 73.09
C GLY A 26 49.66 -93.61 73.32
N GLY A 27 50.90 -93.21 73.03
CA GLY A 27 51.36 -91.82 73.20
C GLY A 27 51.18 -90.93 71.97
N ASN A 28 51.19 -91.51 70.76
CA ASN A 28 51.16 -90.76 69.49
C ASN A 28 49.75 -90.58 68.90
N GLU A 29 48.79 -91.43 69.29
CA GLU A 29 47.44 -91.43 68.69
C GLU A 29 46.58 -90.26 69.19
N ALA A 30 46.62 -89.98 70.49
CA ALA A 30 45.87 -88.85 71.08
C ALA A 30 46.42 -87.47 70.66
N GLU A 31 47.74 -87.36 70.42
CA GLU A 31 48.37 -86.13 69.93
C GLU A 31 47.98 -85.86 68.47
N LEU A 32 47.93 -86.93 67.64
CA LEU A 32 47.46 -86.85 66.26
C LEU A 32 45.96 -86.52 66.16
N GLU A 33 45.12 -87.09 67.03
CA GLU A 33 43.69 -86.75 67.08
C GLU A 33 43.45 -85.28 67.46
N ALA A 34 44.25 -84.71 68.36
CA ALA A 34 44.17 -83.29 68.71
C ALA A 34 44.60 -82.38 67.55
N GLU A 35 45.65 -82.75 66.82
CA GLU A 35 46.11 -82.02 65.63
C GLU A 35 45.10 -82.10 64.47
N ILE A 36 44.40 -83.23 64.32
CA ILE A 36 43.30 -83.37 63.35
C ILE A 36 42.13 -82.45 63.72
N ALA A 37 41.74 -82.40 64.99
CA ALA A 37 40.65 -81.54 65.45
C ALA A 37 40.96 -80.04 65.25
N ASP A 38 42.19 -79.60 65.53
CA ASP A 38 42.63 -78.22 65.29
C ASP A 38 42.61 -77.88 63.78
N ASN A 39 43.04 -78.81 62.93
CA ASN A 39 42.96 -78.65 61.48
C ASN A 39 41.51 -78.61 60.97
N ASP A 40 40.60 -79.40 61.53
CA ASP A 40 39.17 -79.37 61.18
C ASP A 40 38.53 -78.02 61.55
N ASP A 41 38.87 -77.45 62.70
CA ASP A 41 38.44 -76.11 63.12
C ASP A 41 39.01 -75.02 62.19
N ILE A 42 40.28 -75.12 61.79
CA ILE A 42 40.90 -74.23 60.80
C ILE A 42 40.18 -74.34 59.45
N ILE A 43 39.87 -75.54 58.99
CA ILE A 43 39.14 -75.79 57.74
C ILE A 43 37.74 -75.19 57.81
N ALA A 44 37.02 -75.39 58.92
CA ALA A 44 35.70 -74.82 59.13
C ALA A 44 35.72 -73.29 59.10
N ASN A 45 36.70 -72.67 59.78
CA ASN A 45 36.89 -71.22 59.76
C ASN A 45 37.26 -70.69 58.37
N ASN A 46 38.15 -71.38 57.65
CA ASN A 46 38.52 -71.01 56.28
C ASN A 46 37.32 -71.10 55.33
N ASN A 47 36.47 -72.12 55.48
CA ASN A 47 35.25 -72.24 54.68
C ASN A 47 34.28 -71.09 54.93
N LEU A 48 34.13 -70.62 56.18
CA LEU A 48 33.33 -69.42 56.49
C LEU A 48 33.89 -68.17 55.81
N VAL A 49 35.20 -67.96 55.88
CA VAL A 49 35.88 -66.84 55.20
C VAL A 49 35.71 -66.93 53.69
N ILE A 50 35.81 -68.12 53.10
CA ILE A 50 35.58 -68.33 51.66
C ILE A 50 34.16 -67.92 51.28
N THR A 51 33.14 -68.34 52.03
CA THR A 51 31.75 -67.95 51.75
C THR A 51 31.52 -66.45 51.85
N GLU A 52 32.16 -65.77 52.82
CA GLU A 52 32.07 -64.31 52.94
C GLU A 52 32.74 -63.60 51.75
N LEU A 53 33.92 -64.06 51.33
CA LEU A 53 34.61 -63.54 50.15
C LEU A 53 33.81 -63.78 48.86
N GLU A 54 33.17 -64.94 48.71
CA GLU A 54 32.29 -65.24 47.57
C GLU A 54 31.11 -64.26 47.48
N ALA A 55 30.48 -63.96 48.62
CA ALA A 55 29.39 -62.98 48.70
C ALA A 55 29.87 -61.55 48.37
N GLU A 56 31.07 -61.16 48.84
CA GLU A 56 31.66 -59.87 48.51
C GLU A 56 31.99 -59.76 47.02
N VAL A 57 32.54 -60.82 46.41
CA VAL A 57 32.82 -60.88 44.96
C VAL A 57 31.54 -60.77 44.14
N GLU A 58 30.45 -61.44 44.54
CA GLU A 58 29.16 -61.33 43.87
C GLU A 58 28.62 -59.89 43.95
N ASN A 59 28.69 -59.26 45.13
CA ASN A 59 28.28 -57.88 45.30
C ASN A 59 29.11 -56.91 44.44
N LEU A 60 30.43 -57.07 44.41
CA LEU A 60 31.32 -56.28 43.55
C LEU A 60 31.02 -56.48 42.07
N SER A 61 30.68 -57.72 41.65
CA SER A 61 30.30 -58.02 40.27
C SER A 61 29.01 -57.28 39.87
N ASN A 62 28.00 -57.29 40.74
CA ASN A 62 26.75 -56.56 40.51
C ASN A 62 26.97 -55.04 40.44
N LEU A 63 27.79 -54.48 41.32
CA LEU A 63 28.16 -53.07 41.27
C LEU A 63 28.90 -52.72 39.97
N LEU A 64 29.78 -53.59 39.48
CA LEU A 64 30.48 -53.40 38.22
C LEU A 64 29.53 -53.39 37.01
N ILE A 65 28.52 -54.27 37.00
CA ILE A 65 27.49 -54.28 35.95
C ILE A 65 26.74 -52.94 35.91
N VAL A 66 26.31 -52.44 37.08
CA VAL A 66 25.61 -51.16 37.19
C VAL A 66 26.50 -50.00 36.75
N ALA A 67 27.78 -50.00 37.17
CA ALA A 67 28.75 -48.99 36.77
C ALA A 67 28.94 -48.94 35.25
N ASN A 68 29.08 -50.10 34.59
CA ASN A 68 29.21 -50.18 33.13
C ASN A 68 27.96 -49.66 32.41
N SER A 69 26.76 -50.02 32.88
CA SER A 69 25.52 -49.49 32.30
C SER A 69 25.39 -47.96 32.42
N ASN A 70 25.85 -47.40 33.54
CA ASN A 70 25.90 -45.94 33.72
C ASN A 70 26.93 -45.29 32.78
N ILE A 71 28.09 -45.92 32.56
CA ILE A 71 29.11 -45.46 31.60
C ILE A 71 28.52 -45.42 30.19
N ASP A 72 27.87 -46.50 29.74
CA ASP A 72 27.24 -46.55 28.41
C ASP A 72 26.21 -45.43 28.22
N THR A 73 25.41 -45.15 29.26
CA THR A 73 24.42 -44.07 29.24
C THR A 73 25.07 -42.69 29.13
N LEU A 74 26.18 -42.47 29.87
CA LEU A 74 26.93 -41.22 29.82
C LEU A 74 27.61 -41.03 28.47
N GLU A 75 28.15 -42.09 27.87
CA GLU A 75 28.74 -42.06 26.54
C GLU A 75 27.71 -41.67 25.47
N GLN A 76 26.51 -42.25 25.51
CA GLN A 76 25.42 -41.88 24.61
C GLN A 76 25.01 -40.40 24.77
N LYS A 77 24.89 -39.93 26.01
CA LYS A 77 24.58 -38.51 26.29
C LYS A 77 25.69 -37.58 25.79
N HIS A 78 26.95 -37.97 25.97
CA HIS A 78 28.10 -37.21 25.47
C HIS A 78 28.09 -37.13 23.94
N SER A 79 27.82 -38.24 23.25
CA SER A 79 27.68 -38.25 21.78
C SER A 79 26.55 -37.35 21.30
N SER A 80 25.38 -37.40 21.96
CA SER A 80 24.24 -36.53 21.63
C SER A 80 24.59 -35.04 21.81
N LEU A 81 25.19 -34.68 22.94
CA LEU A 81 25.56 -33.29 23.23
C LEU A 81 26.64 -32.78 22.26
N THR A 82 27.57 -33.65 21.84
CA THR A 82 28.58 -33.30 20.84
C THR A 82 27.93 -32.97 19.49
N ALA A 83 26.93 -33.74 19.06
CA ALA A 83 26.21 -33.47 17.81
C ALA A 83 25.43 -32.15 17.88
N GLU A 84 24.77 -31.88 19.01
CA GLU A 84 24.03 -30.62 19.24
C GLU A 84 24.97 -29.40 19.20
N LEU A 85 26.17 -29.50 19.80
CA LEU A 85 27.16 -28.44 19.80
C LEU A 85 27.67 -28.11 18.40
N ILE A 86 27.85 -29.12 17.54
CA ILE A 86 28.22 -28.94 16.13
C ILE A 86 27.11 -28.19 15.38
N LEU A 87 25.85 -28.56 15.58
CA LEU A 87 24.72 -27.89 14.93
C LEU A 87 24.63 -26.41 15.35
N LEU A 88 24.76 -26.15 16.64
CA LEU A 88 24.71 -24.78 17.18
C LEU A 88 25.86 -23.92 16.64
N ASN A 89 27.08 -24.48 16.54
CA ASN A 89 28.23 -23.79 15.98
C ASN A 89 28.02 -23.45 14.49
N ASN A 90 27.40 -24.35 13.72
CA ASN A 90 27.07 -24.07 12.31
C ASN A 90 26.00 -22.98 12.18
N GLN A 91 24.98 -22.99 13.04
CA GLN A 91 23.97 -21.92 13.08
C GLN A 91 24.55 -20.56 13.46
N GLN A 92 25.51 -20.56 14.39
CA GLN A 92 26.24 -19.35 14.78
C GLN A 92 27.01 -18.78 13.58
N ASN A 93 27.79 -19.60 12.87
CA ASN A 93 28.54 -19.16 11.69
C ASN A 93 27.63 -18.56 10.60
N VAL A 94 26.46 -19.15 10.36
CA VAL A 94 25.48 -18.61 9.39
C VAL A 94 24.91 -17.27 9.86
N SER A 95 24.66 -17.13 11.16
CA SER A 95 24.16 -15.89 11.75
C SER A 95 25.22 -14.78 11.66
N GLU A 96 26.49 -15.09 11.93
CA GLU A 96 27.62 -14.17 11.79
C GLU A 96 27.78 -13.67 10.34
N ALA A 97 27.70 -14.57 9.35
CA ALA A 97 27.74 -14.17 7.94
C ALA A 97 26.54 -13.28 7.52
N SER A 98 25.37 -13.54 8.11
CA SER A 98 24.17 -12.74 7.87
C SER A 98 24.31 -11.34 8.48
N ILE A 99 24.90 -11.23 9.67
CA ILE A 99 25.21 -9.95 10.33
C ILE A 99 26.17 -9.13 9.47
N GLU A 100 27.26 -9.72 9.00
CA GLU A 100 28.25 -9.03 8.15
C GLU A 100 27.59 -8.48 6.87
N THR A 101 26.68 -9.26 6.25
CA THR A 101 25.93 -8.81 5.07
C THR A 101 25.01 -7.64 5.40
N LEU A 102 24.35 -7.65 6.57
CA LEU A 102 23.49 -6.55 7.00
C LEU A 102 24.28 -5.28 7.31
N GLU A 103 25.45 -5.40 7.94
CA GLU A 103 26.35 -4.28 8.22
C GLU A 103 26.80 -3.59 6.93
N GLN A 104 27.15 -4.36 5.89
CA GLN A 104 27.51 -3.80 4.58
C GLN A 104 26.34 -3.04 3.93
N ARG A 105 25.11 -3.57 4.03
CA ARG A 105 23.91 -2.91 3.50
C ARG A 105 23.59 -1.62 4.26
N ILE A 106 23.75 -1.62 5.58
CA ILE A 106 23.57 -0.41 6.41
C ILE A 106 24.56 0.67 5.97
N PHE A 107 25.83 0.33 5.79
CA PHE A 107 26.85 1.28 5.32
C PHE A 107 26.50 1.89 3.95
N GLN A 108 26.03 1.08 3.01
CA GLN A 108 25.59 1.57 1.68
C GLN A 108 24.40 2.54 1.79
N LEU A 109 23.42 2.22 2.65
CA LEU A 109 22.25 3.07 2.88
C LEU A 109 22.62 4.39 3.55
N GLU A 110 23.55 4.38 4.51
CA GLU A 110 24.06 5.60 5.14
C GLU A 110 24.73 6.52 4.13
N PHE A 111 25.53 5.96 3.21
CA PHE A 111 26.17 6.73 2.14
C PHE A 111 25.13 7.38 1.21
N ALA A 112 24.17 6.59 0.71
CA ALA A 112 23.10 7.10 -0.15
C ALA A 112 22.25 8.17 0.56
N LEU A 113 22.01 8.04 1.86
CA LEU A 113 21.29 9.04 2.65
C LEU A 113 22.05 10.37 2.72
N VAL A 114 23.38 10.34 2.82
CA VAL A 114 24.21 11.55 2.82
C VAL A 114 24.17 12.24 1.45
N GLU A 115 24.27 11.49 0.36
CA GLU A 115 24.15 12.04 -1.00
C GLU A 115 22.78 12.67 -1.22
N ASN A 116 21.70 11.98 -0.85
CA ASN A 116 20.33 12.51 -0.97
C ASN A 116 20.13 13.79 -0.15
N LYS A 117 20.71 13.88 1.06
CA LYS A 117 20.67 15.13 1.86
C LYS A 117 21.41 16.27 1.17
N SER A 118 22.56 15.98 0.55
CA SER A 118 23.31 16.98 -0.23
C SER A 118 22.50 17.50 -1.41
N THR A 119 21.91 16.59 -2.19
CA THR A 119 21.04 16.93 -3.32
C THR A 119 19.83 17.75 -2.89
N LYS A 120 19.16 17.37 -1.80
CA LYS A 120 18.05 18.14 -1.22
C LYS A 120 18.46 19.57 -0.89
N ASN A 121 19.60 19.77 -0.24
CA ASN A 121 20.08 21.11 0.11
C ASN A 121 20.41 21.95 -1.13
N SER A 122 20.98 21.32 -2.16
CA SER A 122 21.22 22.00 -3.45
C SER A 122 19.93 22.42 -4.13
N LEU A 123 18.92 21.54 -4.18
CA LEU A 123 17.61 21.84 -4.75
C LEU A 123 16.90 22.95 -3.98
N GLN A 124 16.96 22.93 -2.64
CA GLN A 124 16.40 24.02 -1.83
C GLN A 124 17.04 25.36 -2.16
N SER A 125 18.37 25.41 -2.29
CA SER A 125 19.06 26.65 -2.66
C SER A 125 18.68 27.13 -4.07
N GLN A 126 18.41 26.22 -5.00
CA GLN A 126 17.92 26.59 -6.34
C GLN A 126 16.48 27.12 -6.28
N LEU A 127 15.61 26.50 -5.49
CA LEU A 127 14.24 26.94 -5.28
C LEU A 127 14.20 28.35 -4.67
N ASP A 128 15.04 28.61 -3.68
CA ASP A 128 15.13 29.93 -3.05
C ASP A 128 15.56 31.01 -4.05
N VAL A 129 16.48 30.70 -4.98
CA VAL A 129 16.91 31.62 -6.04
C VAL A 129 15.76 31.90 -7.01
N VAL A 130 15.08 30.85 -7.50
CA VAL A 130 13.98 30.99 -8.44
C VAL A 130 12.82 31.75 -7.83
N SER A 131 12.47 31.48 -6.57
CA SER A 131 11.40 32.17 -5.86
C SER A 131 11.68 33.68 -5.75
N ASN A 132 12.94 34.07 -5.44
CA ASN A 132 13.32 35.48 -5.43
C ASN A 132 13.24 36.12 -6.82
N SER A 133 13.71 35.45 -7.87
CA SER A 133 13.61 35.94 -9.24
C SER A 133 12.15 36.11 -9.70
N LEU A 134 11.24 35.23 -9.24
CA LEU A 134 9.81 35.35 -9.53
C LEU A 134 9.19 36.57 -8.84
N VAL A 135 9.54 36.82 -7.58
CA VAL A 135 9.11 38.03 -6.86
C VAL A 135 9.57 39.30 -7.58
N GLU A 136 10.82 39.33 -8.05
CA GLU A 136 11.36 40.45 -8.83
C GLU A 136 10.61 40.65 -10.14
N ALA A 137 10.32 39.56 -10.87
CA ALA A 137 9.56 39.62 -12.12
C ALA A 137 8.13 40.10 -11.90
N ASN A 138 7.45 39.62 -10.85
CA ASN A 138 6.10 40.06 -10.50
C ASN A 138 6.06 41.55 -10.15
N GLN A 139 7.07 42.06 -9.44
CA GLN A 139 7.16 43.49 -9.18
C GLN A 139 7.31 44.30 -10.49
N GLN A 140 8.12 43.83 -11.44
CA GLN A 140 8.26 44.47 -12.74
C GLN A 140 6.94 44.49 -13.54
N ILE A 141 6.15 43.41 -13.47
CA ILE A 141 4.83 43.35 -14.09
C ILE A 141 3.88 44.38 -13.49
N VAL A 142 3.87 44.54 -12.16
CA VAL A 142 3.05 45.55 -11.46
C VAL A 142 3.44 46.97 -11.89
N ASP A 143 4.75 47.23 -11.96
CA ASP A 143 5.27 48.53 -12.39
C ASP A 143 4.84 48.85 -13.84
N LEU A 144 5.00 47.88 -14.76
CA LEU A 144 4.56 48.02 -16.15
C LEU A 144 3.04 48.17 -16.29
N THR A 145 2.26 47.48 -15.47
CA THR A 145 0.79 47.60 -15.45
C THR A 145 0.36 49.00 -15.04
N THR A 146 1.07 49.58 -14.07
CA THR A 146 0.83 50.96 -13.62
C THR A 146 1.16 51.96 -14.72
N GLU A 147 2.28 51.78 -15.42
CA GLU A 147 2.66 52.60 -16.58
C GLU A 147 1.62 52.51 -17.71
N LEU A 148 1.11 51.31 -17.99
CA LEU A 148 0.08 51.09 -19.00
C LEU A 148 -1.25 51.79 -18.63
N LEU A 149 -1.64 51.75 -17.35
CA LEU A 149 -2.84 52.40 -16.88
C LEU A 149 -2.75 53.93 -17.02
N LEU A 150 -1.58 54.51 -16.73
CA LEU A 150 -1.30 55.93 -16.97
C LEU A 150 -1.32 56.28 -18.47
N ALA A 151 -0.76 55.41 -19.32
CA ALA A 151 -0.80 55.57 -20.77
C ALA A 151 -2.25 55.52 -21.29
N ASN A 152 -3.06 54.59 -20.82
CA ASN A 152 -4.48 54.48 -21.18
C ASN A 152 -5.27 55.72 -20.75
N ALA A 153 -5.09 56.22 -19.52
CA ALA A 153 -5.73 57.46 -19.09
C ALA A 153 -5.36 58.66 -19.99
N THR A 154 -4.09 58.69 -20.45
CA THR A 154 -3.63 59.69 -21.41
C THR A 154 -4.32 59.53 -22.77
N ILE A 155 -4.45 58.29 -23.27
CA ILE A 155 -5.17 57.99 -24.51
C ILE A 155 -6.64 58.40 -24.40
N THR A 156 -7.33 58.10 -23.31
CA THR A 156 -8.72 58.52 -23.06
C THR A 156 -8.85 60.04 -23.13
N THR A 157 -7.95 60.77 -22.47
CA THR A 157 -7.93 62.24 -22.51
C THR A 157 -7.75 62.77 -23.93
N LEU A 158 -6.85 62.14 -24.72
CA LEU A 158 -6.64 62.50 -26.12
C LEU A 158 -7.87 62.17 -26.99
N GLN A 159 -8.54 61.04 -26.73
CA GLN A 159 -9.78 60.67 -27.42
C GLN A 159 -10.90 61.65 -27.11
N GLU A 160 -11.07 62.11 -25.87
CA GLU A 160 -12.02 63.15 -25.49
C GLU A 160 -11.73 64.45 -26.24
N GLN A 161 -10.47 64.87 -26.30
CA GLN A 161 -10.06 66.05 -27.07
C GLN A 161 -10.37 65.91 -28.56
N ILE A 162 -10.12 64.73 -29.15
CA ILE A 162 -10.46 64.42 -30.54
C ILE A 162 -11.98 64.42 -30.74
N ALA A 163 -12.74 63.86 -29.80
CA ALA A 163 -14.20 63.83 -29.85
C ALA A 163 -14.79 65.24 -29.76
N GLU A 164 -14.27 66.11 -28.88
CA GLU A 164 -14.64 67.54 -28.86
C GLU A 164 -14.31 68.21 -30.20
N LEU A 165 -13.14 67.93 -30.77
CA LEU A 165 -12.74 68.47 -32.07
C LEU A 165 -13.68 67.99 -33.18
N ASN A 166 -14.06 66.71 -33.16
CA ASN A 166 -14.96 66.08 -34.13
C ASN A 166 -16.42 66.51 -33.94
N ALA A 167 -16.88 66.73 -32.71
CA ALA A 167 -18.21 67.26 -32.40
C ALA A 167 -18.34 68.73 -32.82
N GLN A 168 -17.26 69.50 -32.75
CA GLN A 168 -17.17 70.81 -33.41
C GLN A 168 -17.19 70.70 -34.95
N LEU A 169 -16.90 69.51 -35.50
CA LEU A 169 -16.79 69.23 -36.94
C LEU A 169 -18.07 68.62 -37.56
N ASN A 170 -18.91 67.93 -36.80
CA ASN A 170 -20.06 67.16 -37.30
C ASN A 170 -21.34 67.36 -36.45
N GLU A 171 -22.36 67.98 -37.05
CA GLU A 171 -23.76 67.69 -36.71
C GLU A 171 -24.18 66.36 -37.35
N THR A 172 -25.10 65.65 -36.70
CA THR A 172 -25.88 64.43 -37.05
C THR A 172 -25.38 63.02 -36.67
N THR A 173 -26.30 62.37 -35.94
CA THR A 173 -26.72 60.95 -35.83
C THR A 173 -25.98 59.98 -34.90
N ASN A 174 -26.68 59.64 -33.80
CA ASN A 174 -26.72 58.32 -33.14
C ASN A 174 -27.20 57.25 -34.15
N ASP A 175 -27.02 55.93 -34.00
CA ASP A 175 -27.39 55.06 -32.88
C ASP A 175 -27.01 53.60 -33.24
N ASP A 176 -27.36 52.69 -32.33
CA ASP A 176 -27.52 51.23 -32.45
C ASP A 176 -26.28 50.36 -32.23
N ASP A 177 -26.38 49.16 -31.66
CA ASP A 177 -27.36 48.42 -30.84
C ASP A 177 -26.64 47.06 -30.67
N ASN A 178 -26.59 46.47 -29.48
CA ASN A 178 -25.98 45.15 -29.30
C ASN A 178 -26.98 44.23 -28.60
N THR A 179 -27.60 43.38 -29.41
CA THR A 179 -28.46 42.27 -29.00
C THR A 179 -27.64 41.21 -28.28
N GLN A 180 -27.92 41.03 -26.99
CA GLN A 180 -27.37 39.97 -26.16
C GLN A 180 -27.96 38.63 -26.61
N ASP A 181 -27.08 37.69 -26.96
CA ASP A 181 -27.41 36.31 -27.34
C ASP A 181 -27.75 35.52 -26.07
N ASP A 182 -28.84 34.75 -26.09
CA ASP A 182 -29.36 34.00 -24.92
C ASP A 182 -28.71 32.61 -24.76
N SER A 183 -27.71 32.27 -25.59
CA SER A 183 -26.97 30.99 -25.56
C SER A 183 -26.02 30.88 -24.36
N TYR A 184 -26.07 29.76 -23.63
CA TYR A 184 -25.19 29.48 -22.49
C TYR A 184 -23.89 28.82 -22.98
N ASN A 185 -22.79 29.58 -23.00
CA ASN A 185 -21.52 29.14 -23.58
C ASN A 185 -20.60 28.54 -22.51
N VAL A 186 -20.18 27.29 -22.71
CA VAL A 186 -19.31 26.58 -21.76
C VAL A 186 -17.99 26.18 -22.41
N LEU A 187 -16.89 26.49 -21.75
CA LEU A 187 -15.57 25.99 -22.10
C LEU A 187 -15.23 24.78 -21.23
N TYR A 188 -15.06 23.64 -21.85
CA TYR A 188 -14.57 22.42 -21.21
C TYR A 188 -13.09 22.22 -21.51
N ILE A 189 -12.28 22.07 -20.47
CA ILE A 189 -10.86 21.72 -20.60
C ILE A 189 -10.54 20.50 -19.76
N GLY A 190 -9.76 19.56 -20.32
CA GLY A 190 -9.46 18.35 -19.57
C GLY A 190 -8.84 17.20 -20.37
N HIS A 191 -9.02 16.00 -19.83
CA HIS A 191 -8.55 14.75 -20.42
C HIS A 191 -9.68 13.78 -20.77
N SER A 192 -9.31 12.59 -21.26
CA SER A 192 -10.21 11.61 -21.86
C SER A 192 -11.34 11.09 -20.96
N PHE A 193 -11.32 11.37 -19.65
CA PHE A 193 -12.37 10.97 -18.71
C PHE A 193 -13.47 12.02 -18.54
N GLY A 194 -13.30 13.23 -19.09
CA GLY A 194 -14.35 14.24 -19.17
C GLY A 194 -14.85 14.48 -20.60
N ARG A 195 -14.00 14.25 -21.60
CA ARG A 195 -14.33 14.54 -23.01
C ARG A 195 -15.62 13.91 -23.51
N PRO A 196 -15.93 12.63 -23.23
CA PRO A 196 -17.15 12.01 -23.74
C PRO A 196 -18.42 12.68 -23.20
N PHE A 197 -18.43 13.08 -21.92
CA PHE A 197 -19.53 13.79 -21.28
C PHE A 197 -19.71 15.18 -21.86
N ALA A 198 -18.62 15.96 -21.96
CA ALA A 198 -18.63 17.27 -22.61
C ALA A 198 -19.18 17.19 -24.04
N SER A 199 -18.81 16.15 -24.79
CA SER A 199 -19.27 15.97 -26.18
C SER A 199 -20.77 15.70 -26.29
N GLN A 200 -21.44 15.25 -25.22
CA GLN A 200 -22.89 14.99 -25.20
C GLN A 200 -23.73 16.17 -24.67
N MET A 201 -23.10 17.20 -24.11
CA MET A 201 -23.82 18.27 -23.41
C MET A 201 -24.78 19.07 -24.32
N GLU A 202 -24.39 19.35 -25.58
CA GLU A 202 -25.29 19.99 -26.55
C GLU A 202 -26.55 19.15 -26.81
N ASP A 203 -26.39 17.84 -27.04
CA ASP A 203 -27.51 16.94 -27.32
C ASP A 203 -28.43 16.81 -26.10
N PHE A 204 -27.87 16.65 -24.90
CA PHE A 204 -28.64 16.56 -23.66
C PHE A 204 -29.35 17.89 -23.33
N ALA A 205 -28.68 19.03 -23.51
CA ALA A 205 -29.29 20.35 -23.32
C ALA A 205 -30.48 20.57 -24.26
N ALA A 206 -30.36 20.16 -25.53
CA ALA A 206 -31.43 20.26 -26.50
C ALA A 206 -32.68 19.44 -26.10
N MET A 207 -32.51 18.29 -25.44
CA MET A 207 -33.64 17.46 -24.95
C MET A 207 -34.52 18.20 -23.93
N VAL A 208 -33.94 19.13 -23.17
CA VAL A 208 -34.63 19.91 -22.14
C VAL A 208 -34.84 21.38 -22.53
N GLY A 209 -34.57 21.73 -23.79
CA GLY A 209 -34.82 23.06 -24.35
C GLY A 209 -33.84 24.14 -23.89
N ILE A 210 -32.62 23.76 -23.51
CA ILE A 210 -31.54 24.69 -23.18
C ILE A 210 -30.71 24.93 -24.44
N ASP A 211 -30.46 26.20 -24.75
CA ASP A 211 -29.51 26.60 -25.78
C ASP A 211 -28.09 26.56 -25.18
N HIS A 212 -27.39 25.46 -25.43
CA HIS A 212 -26.04 25.21 -24.95
C HIS A 212 -25.07 25.28 -26.13
N ASN A 213 -24.03 26.06 -25.96
CA ASN A 213 -22.93 26.12 -26.90
C ASN A 213 -21.65 25.77 -26.16
N GLN A 214 -20.74 25.05 -26.82
CA GLN A 214 -19.54 24.58 -26.16
C GLN A 214 -18.27 24.73 -26.98
N SER A 215 -17.19 24.98 -26.24
CA SER A 215 -15.82 24.82 -26.74
C SER A 215 -15.13 23.74 -25.91
N ILE A 216 -14.36 22.88 -26.58
CA ILE A 216 -13.77 21.68 -25.97
C ILE A 216 -12.28 21.67 -26.31
N VAL A 217 -11.40 21.89 -25.31
CA VAL A 217 -9.94 21.77 -25.46
C VAL A 217 -9.42 20.63 -24.61
N PHE A 218 -9.06 19.51 -25.25
CA PHE A 218 -8.69 18.28 -24.55
C PHE A 218 -7.40 17.67 -25.09
N SER A 219 -6.64 17.05 -24.19
CA SER A 219 -5.52 16.17 -24.52
C SER A 219 -5.63 14.81 -23.82
N GLY A 220 -5.01 13.77 -24.39
CA GLY A 220 -5.11 12.40 -23.88
C GLY A 220 -4.30 12.18 -22.59
N GLY A 221 -4.85 11.43 -21.64
CA GLY A 221 -4.16 11.11 -20.37
C GLY A 221 -3.76 12.35 -19.58
N ASP A 222 -2.65 12.26 -18.85
CA ASP A 222 -2.18 13.28 -17.91
C ASP A 222 -1.95 14.64 -18.58
N SER A 223 -1.59 14.65 -19.87
CA SER A 223 -1.38 15.88 -20.65
C SER A 223 -2.64 16.75 -20.82
N GLY A 224 -3.82 16.22 -20.52
CA GLY A 224 -5.08 16.96 -20.50
C GLY A 224 -5.44 17.50 -19.11
N SER A 225 -4.61 17.29 -18.08
CA SER A 225 -4.83 17.90 -16.77
C SER A 225 -4.65 19.43 -16.81
N PRO A 226 -5.22 20.18 -15.85
CA PRO A 226 -5.08 21.63 -15.80
C PRO A 226 -3.61 22.10 -15.86
N GLU A 227 -2.71 21.49 -15.07
CA GLU A 227 -1.28 21.81 -15.07
C GLU A 227 -0.65 21.62 -16.44
N GLU A 228 -0.85 20.47 -17.06
CA GLU A 228 -0.23 20.17 -18.35
C GLU A 228 -0.80 21.00 -19.50
N LEU A 229 -2.11 21.30 -19.47
CA LEU A 229 -2.74 22.24 -20.41
C LEU A 229 -2.21 23.66 -20.22
N TRP A 230 -2.00 24.09 -18.97
CA TRP A 230 -1.42 25.38 -18.67
C TRP A 230 0.05 25.44 -19.08
N GLU A 231 0.86 24.40 -18.92
CA GLU A 231 2.27 24.43 -19.32
C GLU A 231 2.44 24.35 -20.84
N ASN A 232 1.57 23.61 -21.52
CA ASN A 232 1.59 23.50 -22.97
C ASN A 232 1.18 24.83 -23.65
N VAL A 233 2.14 25.46 -24.32
CA VAL A 233 1.92 26.75 -25.02
C VAL A 233 0.75 26.68 -26.02
N GLY A 234 0.62 25.58 -26.77
CA GLY A 234 -0.43 25.44 -27.77
C GLY A 234 -1.82 25.41 -27.15
N HIS A 235 -2.03 24.52 -26.19
CA HIS A 235 -3.32 24.42 -25.49
C HIS A 235 -3.63 25.67 -24.66
N ARG A 236 -2.65 26.20 -23.93
CA ARG A 236 -2.83 27.45 -23.17
C ARG A 236 -3.26 28.60 -24.08
N THR A 237 -2.62 28.76 -25.25
CA THR A 237 -3.01 29.80 -26.21
C THR A 237 -4.42 29.57 -26.76
N GLU A 238 -4.77 28.35 -27.15
CA GLU A 238 -6.13 28.01 -27.63
C GLU A 238 -7.21 28.33 -26.58
N ILE A 239 -6.97 27.95 -25.31
CA ILE A 239 -7.88 28.22 -24.20
C ILE A 239 -8.02 29.74 -23.96
N MET A 240 -6.91 30.47 -23.96
CA MET A 240 -6.93 31.92 -23.81
C MET A 240 -7.65 32.62 -24.96
N GLU A 241 -7.46 32.18 -26.21
CA GLU A 241 -8.17 32.73 -27.38
C GLU A 241 -9.69 32.53 -27.28
N ILE A 242 -10.15 31.40 -26.75
CA ILE A 242 -11.58 31.17 -26.49
C ILE A 242 -12.10 32.12 -25.39
N LEU A 243 -11.36 32.26 -24.29
CA LEU A 243 -11.73 33.14 -23.18
C LEU A 243 -11.73 34.62 -23.60
N ASP A 244 -10.78 35.02 -24.47
CA ASP A 244 -10.68 36.36 -25.07
C ASP A 244 -11.85 36.69 -26.00
N GLY A 245 -12.49 35.67 -26.58
CA GLY A 245 -13.71 35.82 -27.38
C GLY A 245 -14.88 36.42 -26.58
N GLY A 246 -14.82 36.33 -25.25
CA GLY A 246 -15.86 36.79 -24.34
C GLY A 246 -17.08 35.86 -24.30
N SER A 247 -18.05 36.20 -23.46
CA SER A 247 -19.35 35.51 -23.31
C SER A 247 -19.26 34.06 -22.81
N ILE A 248 -18.22 33.69 -22.07
CA ILE A 248 -18.14 32.35 -21.44
C ILE A 248 -18.89 32.36 -20.11
N ASP A 249 -19.96 31.59 -20.01
CA ASP A 249 -20.81 31.50 -18.81
C ASP A 249 -20.24 30.51 -17.79
N ALA A 250 -19.58 29.45 -18.25
CA ALA A 250 -18.88 28.51 -17.38
C ALA A 250 -17.56 28.02 -17.98
N LEU A 251 -16.53 27.91 -17.13
CA LEU A 251 -15.30 27.18 -17.42
C LEU A 251 -15.30 25.91 -16.56
N VAL A 252 -15.27 24.75 -17.20
CA VAL A 252 -15.25 23.45 -16.53
C VAL A 252 -13.88 22.79 -16.73
N MET A 253 -13.21 22.50 -15.62
CA MET A 253 -11.89 21.87 -15.57
C MET A 253 -12.00 20.45 -15.00
N ILE A 254 -11.45 19.47 -15.74
CA ILE A 254 -11.45 18.07 -15.31
C ILE A 254 -10.22 17.78 -14.45
N CYS A 255 -10.45 17.29 -13.24
CA CYS A 255 -9.42 16.85 -12.31
C CYS A 255 -8.67 15.62 -12.88
N CYS A 256 -7.36 15.47 -12.71
CA CYS A 256 -6.50 16.25 -11.82
C CYS A 256 -5.09 16.38 -12.40
N SER A 257 -4.36 17.40 -11.94
CA SER A 257 -2.93 17.56 -12.24
C SER A 257 -2.06 16.53 -11.51
N PRO A 258 -1.01 16.00 -12.15
CA PRO A 258 -0.10 15.03 -11.53
C PRO A 258 0.53 15.54 -10.23
N SER A 259 0.88 16.82 -10.15
CA SER A 259 1.44 17.43 -8.95
C SER A 259 0.46 17.44 -7.76
N TRP A 260 -0.81 17.68 -8.02
CA TRP A 260 -1.88 17.66 -7.03
C TRP A 260 -2.11 16.24 -6.50
N GLN A 261 -2.17 15.26 -7.41
CA GLN A 261 -2.28 13.84 -7.05
C GLN A 261 -1.07 13.37 -6.23
N ALA A 262 0.15 13.70 -6.65
CA ALA A 262 1.39 13.31 -5.97
C ALA A 262 1.48 13.85 -4.53
N ASN A 263 0.84 14.99 -4.26
CA ASN A 263 0.78 15.60 -2.94
C ASN A 263 -0.50 15.26 -2.16
N TYR A 264 -1.30 14.29 -2.61
CA TYR A 264 -2.57 13.90 -1.99
C TYR A 264 -3.49 15.10 -1.76
N GLY A 265 -3.56 16.03 -2.72
CA GLY A 265 -4.40 17.22 -2.65
C GLY A 265 -4.15 18.16 -1.48
N MET A 266 -2.97 18.06 -0.84
CA MET A 266 -2.59 18.93 0.29
C MET A 266 -2.20 20.34 -0.16
N ASN A 267 -1.75 20.50 -1.40
CA ASN A 267 -1.44 21.79 -2.01
C ASN A 267 -2.48 22.11 -3.09
N ASP A 268 -2.63 23.40 -3.39
CA ASP A 268 -3.48 23.87 -4.48
C ASP A 268 -2.87 23.54 -5.85
N ASP A 269 -3.73 23.44 -6.86
CA ASP A 269 -3.34 23.30 -8.27
C ASP A 269 -3.20 24.71 -8.87
N ASP A 270 -1.97 25.20 -9.01
CA ASP A 270 -1.69 26.56 -9.48
C ASP A 270 -2.31 26.84 -10.87
N ALA A 271 -2.43 25.83 -11.73
CA ALA A 271 -3.04 25.99 -13.05
C ALA A 271 -4.54 26.26 -12.97
N VAL A 272 -5.24 25.66 -11.99
CA VAL A 272 -6.65 25.97 -11.72
C VAL A 272 -6.81 27.44 -11.33
N TRP A 273 -5.92 28.00 -10.49
CA TRP A 273 -5.93 29.44 -10.16
C TRP A 273 -5.62 30.30 -11.38
N ASN A 274 -4.67 29.89 -12.20
CA ASN A 274 -4.26 30.65 -13.38
C ASN A 274 -5.38 30.73 -14.43
N PHE A 275 -6.01 29.61 -14.76
CA PHE A 275 -7.16 29.59 -15.67
C PHE A 275 -8.35 30.36 -15.09
N THR A 276 -8.63 30.22 -13.79
CA THR A 276 -9.71 30.96 -13.13
C THR A 276 -9.48 32.46 -13.17
N SER A 277 -8.28 32.91 -12.84
CA SER A 277 -7.88 34.32 -12.90
C SER A 277 -8.08 34.90 -14.29
N TYR A 278 -7.64 34.17 -15.33
CA TYR A 278 -7.79 34.60 -16.71
C TYR A 278 -9.26 34.61 -17.15
N ALA A 279 -10.01 33.56 -16.83
CA ALA A 279 -11.43 33.47 -17.17
C ALA A 279 -12.22 34.62 -16.56
N LEU A 280 -12.04 34.91 -15.27
CA LEU A 280 -12.72 36.00 -14.57
C LEU A 280 -12.24 37.40 -15.01
N GLN A 281 -10.99 37.52 -15.47
CA GLN A 281 -10.50 38.77 -16.04
C GLN A 281 -11.22 39.11 -17.35
N GLN A 282 -11.41 38.12 -18.24
CA GLN A 282 -12.07 38.34 -19.53
C GLN A 282 -13.60 38.28 -19.45
N ASN A 283 -14.12 37.45 -18.54
CA ASN A 283 -15.53 37.14 -18.37
C ASN A 283 -15.90 37.20 -16.87
N PRO A 284 -16.18 38.38 -16.30
CA PRO A 284 -16.30 38.56 -14.86
C PRO A 284 -17.40 37.76 -14.15
N ASN A 285 -18.37 37.22 -14.90
CA ASN A 285 -19.48 36.43 -14.38
C ASN A 285 -19.34 34.92 -14.65
N THR A 286 -18.22 34.46 -15.22
CA THR A 286 -18.00 33.04 -15.48
C THR A 286 -18.04 32.23 -14.19
N ARG A 287 -18.82 31.16 -14.19
CA ARG A 287 -18.84 30.15 -13.13
C ARG A 287 -17.70 29.15 -13.36
N ILE A 288 -17.04 28.71 -12.29
CA ILE A 288 -15.90 27.81 -12.36
C ILE A 288 -16.32 26.43 -11.89
N GLY A 289 -16.41 25.47 -12.81
CA GLY A 289 -16.74 24.09 -12.52
C GLY A 289 -15.49 23.24 -12.38
N LEU A 290 -15.38 22.48 -11.29
CA LEU A 290 -14.30 21.50 -11.12
C LEU A 290 -14.88 20.08 -11.07
N ALA A 291 -14.61 19.29 -12.11
CA ALA A 291 -15.16 17.94 -12.27
C ALA A 291 -14.20 16.88 -11.73
N MET A 292 -14.70 15.92 -10.95
CA MET A 292 -13.91 14.79 -10.45
C MET A 292 -14.26 13.49 -11.20
N PRO A 293 -13.30 12.83 -11.87
CA PRO A 293 -13.51 11.51 -12.48
C PRO A 293 -13.26 10.37 -11.48
N TRP A 294 -13.18 9.14 -11.97
CA TRP A 294 -12.81 7.94 -11.21
C TRP A 294 -11.34 7.56 -11.39
N GLU A 295 -10.88 6.60 -10.59
CA GLU A 295 -9.50 6.09 -10.65
C GLU A 295 -9.23 5.24 -11.89
N ASP A 296 -8.01 5.37 -12.44
CA ASP A 296 -7.52 4.56 -13.55
C ASP A 296 -7.47 3.06 -13.17
N PHE A 297 -7.48 2.20 -14.18
CA PHE A 297 -7.27 0.74 -14.05
C PHE A 297 -8.30 0.02 -13.16
N PRO A 298 -9.60 0.09 -13.49
CA PRO A 298 -10.70 -0.42 -12.65
C PRO A 298 -10.58 -1.91 -12.27
N LEU A 299 -9.94 -2.72 -13.13
CA LEU A 299 -9.75 -4.16 -12.88
C LEU A 299 -8.63 -4.48 -11.88
N GLN A 300 -7.91 -3.48 -11.37
CA GLN A 300 -6.94 -3.67 -10.29
C GLN A 300 -7.60 -3.70 -8.90
N TYR A 301 -8.88 -3.34 -8.83
CA TYR A 301 -9.66 -3.29 -7.59
C TYR A 301 -10.66 -4.44 -7.56
N ASP A 302 -10.81 -5.09 -6.40
CA ASP A 302 -11.65 -6.28 -6.24
C ASP A 302 -13.14 -5.97 -6.45
N ASN A 303 -13.58 -4.77 -6.09
CA ASN A 303 -14.98 -4.34 -6.17
C ASN A 303 -15.10 -2.81 -6.30
N ALA A 304 -16.33 -2.33 -6.52
CA ALA A 304 -16.63 -0.90 -6.66
C ALA A 304 -16.26 -0.08 -5.42
N SER A 305 -16.47 -0.59 -4.20
CA SER A 305 -16.10 0.13 -2.97
C SER A 305 -14.59 0.40 -2.92
N GLU A 306 -13.78 -0.63 -3.15
CA GLU A 306 -12.31 -0.45 -3.15
C GLU A 306 -11.85 0.52 -4.24
N HIS A 307 -12.48 0.46 -5.42
CA HIS A 307 -12.16 1.35 -6.54
C HIS A 307 -12.53 2.81 -6.24
N ARG A 308 -13.55 3.04 -5.41
CA ARG A 308 -14.07 4.37 -5.03
C ARG A 308 -13.28 5.04 -3.92
N ASP A 309 -12.71 4.24 -3.01
CA ASP A 309 -12.09 4.72 -1.77
C ASP A 309 -11.12 5.90 -1.96
N LEU A 310 -10.33 5.91 -3.03
CA LEU A 310 -9.30 6.93 -3.25
C LEU A 310 -9.88 8.24 -3.79
N THR A 311 -10.82 8.15 -4.73
CA THR A 311 -11.49 9.32 -5.32
C THR A 311 -12.51 9.95 -4.38
N ASP A 312 -13.18 9.21 -3.50
CA ASP A 312 -14.04 9.78 -2.43
C ASP A 312 -13.23 10.68 -1.48
N ARG A 313 -12.03 10.21 -1.11
CA ARG A 313 -11.08 11.01 -0.30
C ARG A 313 -10.56 12.20 -1.09
N GLY A 314 -10.23 12.01 -2.36
CA GLY A 314 -9.79 13.07 -3.27
C GLY A 314 -10.84 14.16 -3.46
N TYR A 315 -12.11 13.79 -3.64
CA TYR A 315 -13.19 14.72 -3.90
C TYR A 315 -13.42 15.69 -2.72
N ASN A 316 -13.31 15.20 -1.48
CA ASN A 316 -13.34 16.07 -0.30
C ASN A 316 -12.24 17.13 -0.29
N LEU A 317 -11.03 16.77 -0.75
CA LEU A 317 -9.92 17.71 -0.87
C LEU A 317 -10.13 18.68 -2.02
N TRP A 318 -10.71 18.20 -3.12
CA TRP A 318 -11.09 18.99 -4.28
C TRP A 318 -12.15 20.05 -3.94
N MET A 319 -13.17 19.69 -3.15
CA MET A 319 -14.16 20.63 -2.59
C MET A 319 -13.51 21.69 -1.69
N ASN A 320 -12.58 21.29 -0.83
CA ASN A 320 -11.85 22.24 0.02
C ASN A 320 -11.00 23.21 -0.81
N MET A 321 -10.38 22.73 -1.90
CA MET A 321 -9.64 23.57 -2.84
C MET A 321 -10.56 24.54 -3.57
N ALA A 322 -11.73 24.09 -4.04
CA ALA A 322 -12.75 24.93 -4.66
C ALA A 322 -13.20 26.08 -3.72
N GLY A 323 -13.38 25.78 -2.43
CA GLY A 323 -13.72 26.80 -1.43
C GLY A 323 -12.62 27.86 -1.25
N ARG A 324 -11.34 27.46 -1.30
CA ARG A 324 -10.21 28.42 -1.27
C ARG A 324 -10.18 29.25 -2.55
N LEU A 325 -10.32 28.61 -3.71
CA LEU A 325 -10.39 29.27 -5.02
C LEU A 325 -11.48 30.36 -5.03
N SER A 326 -12.69 30.01 -4.60
CA SER A 326 -13.79 30.99 -4.51
C SER A 326 -13.43 32.18 -3.62
N SER A 327 -12.87 31.94 -2.43
CA SER A 327 -12.47 32.98 -1.50
C SER A 327 -11.41 33.93 -2.08
N ASP A 328 -10.42 33.39 -2.79
CA ASP A 328 -9.33 34.17 -3.38
C ASP A 328 -9.79 35.08 -4.53
N PHE A 329 -10.87 34.69 -5.22
CA PHE A 329 -11.48 35.44 -6.32
C PHE A 329 -12.77 36.17 -5.90
N ASN A 330 -12.76 36.85 -4.74
CA ASN A 330 -13.87 37.67 -4.24
C ASN A 330 -15.21 36.93 -4.09
N ASN A 331 -15.18 35.65 -3.70
CA ASN A 331 -16.34 34.75 -3.68
C ASN A 331 -16.96 34.54 -5.07
N ALA A 332 -16.11 34.30 -6.07
CA ALA A 332 -16.55 33.84 -7.38
C ALA A 332 -17.39 32.55 -7.25
N ASP A 333 -18.33 32.34 -8.17
CA ASP A 333 -19.16 31.14 -8.21
C ASP A 333 -18.29 29.95 -8.68
N VAL A 334 -17.79 29.18 -7.70
CA VAL A 334 -17.04 27.96 -7.93
C VAL A 334 -17.89 26.79 -7.45
N PHE A 335 -18.11 25.82 -8.32
CA PHE A 335 -18.85 24.60 -8.02
C PHE A 335 -18.02 23.36 -8.35
N THR A 336 -18.25 22.29 -7.59
CA THR A 336 -17.64 20.99 -7.84
C THR A 336 -18.72 19.98 -8.17
N PHE A 337 -18.38 18.97 -8.97
CA PHE A 337 -19.26 17.84 -9.18
C PHE A 337 -18.45 16.57 -9.44
N TYR A 338 -18.96 15.44 -8.99
CA TYR A 338 -18.27 14.17 -8.99
C TYR A 338 -18.91 13.21 -9.99
N HIS A 339 -18.57 13.34 -11.27
CA HIS A 339 -19.15 12.47 -12.30
C HIS A 339 -18.62 11.03 -12.22
N GLY A 340 -17.55 10.79 -11.47
CA GLY A 340 -17.11 9.45 -11.07
C GLY A 340 -18.15 8.66 -10.28
N GLU A 341 -19.04 9.33 -9.51
CA GLU A 341 -20.16 8.70 -8.80
C GLU A 341 -20.98 7.78 -9.71
N ALA A 342 -21.34 8.26 -10.91
CA ALA A 342 -22.13 7.50 -11.87
C ALA A 342 -21.47 6.17 -12.24
N MET A 343 -20.15 6.16 -12.40
CA MET A 343 -19.40 4.94 -12.69
C MET A 343 -19.46 3.99 -11.49
N TYR A 344 -19.16 4.48 -10.28
CA TYR A 344 -19.13 3.64 -9.09
C TYR A 344 -20.49 3.02 -8.76
N GLU A 345 -21.57 3.79 -8.88
CA GLU A 345 -22.94 3.28 -8.68
C GLU A 345 -23.31 2.23 -9.73
N LEU A 346 -23.01 2.46 -11.01
CA LEU A 346 -23.27 1.46 -12.06
C LEU A 346 -22.42 0.20 -11.86
N ARG A 347 -21.19 0.33 -11.37
CA ARG A 347 -20.33 -0.81 -11.01
C ARG A 347 -20.90 -1.57 -9.82
N HIS A 348 -21.39 -0.89 -8.79
CA HIS A 348 -22.11 -1.52 -7.68
C HIS A 348 -23.32 -2.32 -8.18
N MET A 349 -24.17 -1.71 -9.01
CA MET A 349 -25.33 -2.39 -9.58
C MET A 349 -24.94 -3.61 -10.42
N TYR A 350 -23.85 -3.52 -11.20
CA TYR A 350 -23.32 -4.66 -11.97
C TYR A 350 -22.84 -5.80 -11.05
N GLU A 351 -22.05 -5.48 -10.02
CA GLU A 351 -21.51 -6.47 -9.08
C GLU A 351 -22.60 -7.15 -8.25
N GLU A 352 -23.70 -6.46 -7.97
CA GLU A 352 -24.88 -7.00 -7.30
C GLU A 352 -25.82 -7.79 -8.22
N GLY A 353 -25.58 -7.76 -9.54
CA GLY A 353 -26.44 -8.39 -10.54
C GLY A 353 -27.75 -7.62 -10.81
N ASN A 354 -27.78 -6.34 -10.46
CA ASN A 354 -28.92 -5.43 -10.62
C ASN A 354 -28.83 -4.56 -11.89
N LEU A 355 -27.76 -4.66 -12.68
CA LEU A 355 -27.59 -3.95 -13.95
C LEU A 355 -27.62 -4.93 -15.13
N SER A 356 -28.76 -5.03 -15.82
CA SER A 356 -28.93 -5.95 -16.97
C SER A 356 -28.43 -5.39 -18.31
N ASP A 357 -28.20 -4.08 -18.38
CA ASP A 357 -27.79 -3.35 -19.58
C ASP A 357 -26.38 -3.70 -20.06
N VAL A 358 -25.53 -4.16 -19.14
CA VAL A 358 -24.15 -4.55 -19.41
C VAL A 358 -23.93 -6.00 -19.02
N ASN A 359 -23.17 -6.74 -19.82
CA ASN A 359 -22.91 -8.17 -19.60
C ASN A 359 -21.46 -8.48 -19.23
N GLN A 360 -20.61 -7.46 -19.22
CA GLN A 360 -19.20 -7.55 -18.87
C GLN A 360 -18.70 -6.23 -18.29
N LEU A 361 -17.75 -6.30 -17.37
CA LEU A 361 -17.16 -5.11 -16.75
C LEU A 361 -16.35 -4.30 -17.78
N MET A 362 -15.67 -4.98 -18.72
CA MET A 362 -14.84 -4.36 -19.74
C MET A 362 -15.06 -4.99 -21.12
N GLY A 363 -15.29 -4.17 -22.14
CA GLY A 363 -15.61 -4.64 -23.49
C GLY A 363 -15.95 -3.53 -24.48
N SER A 364 -16.96 -3.73 -25.32
CA SER A 364 -17.46 -2.68 -26.22
C SER A 364 -18.30 -1.65 -25.47
N SER A 365 -18.28 -0.40 -25.94
CA SER A 365 -19.03 0.73 -25.32
C SER A 365 -20.50 0.40 -25.05
N ASP A 366 -21.14 -0.32 -25.97
CA ASP A 366 -22.59 -0.59 -25.92
C ASP A 366 -23.02 -1.61 -24.85
N ASN A 367 -22.10 -2.38 -24.26
CA ASN A 367 -22.48 -3.49 -23.36
C ASN A 367 -21.52 -3.70 -22.18
N SER A 368 -20.69 -2.71 -21.86
CA SER A 368 -19.74 -2.76 -20.76
C SER A 368 -19.61 -1.43 -20.04
N LEU A 369 -19.16 -1.47 -18.79
CA LEU A 369 -18.90 -0.25 -18.01
C LEU A 369 -17.61 0.44 -18.45
N PHE A 370 -16.60 -0.34 -18.88
CA PHE A 370 -15.31 0.18 -19.34
C PHE A 370 -14.95 -0.31 -20.74
N THR A 371 -14.43 0.56 -21.60
CA THR A 371 -14.06 0.20 -22.97
C THR A 371 -12.63 -0.32 -23.11
N ASP A 372 -11.78 -0.06 -22.13
CA ASP A 372 -10.39 -0.49 -22.13
C ASP A 372 -9.80 -0.62 -20.72
N GLN A 373 -8.54 -1.06 -20.66
CA GLN A 373 -7.83 -1.29 -19.40
C GLN A 373 -7.62 0.00 -18.59
N LYS A 374 -7.50 1.16 -19.25
CA LYS A 374 -7.35 2.43 -18.54
C LYS A 374 -8.62 2.78 -17.76
N GLY A 375 -9.77 2.38 -18.30
CA GLY A 375 -11.07 2.53 -17.65
C GLY A 375 -11.92 3.61 -18.28
N HIS A 376 -11.76 3.88 -19.58
CA HIS A 376 -12.67 4.79 -20.29
C HIS A 376 -14.11 4.27 -20.24
N ALA A 377 -15.08 5.16 -20.03
CA ALA A 377 -16.48 4.81 -19.82
C ALA A 377 -17.14 4.19 -21.06
N GLY A 378 -17.94 3.15 -20.84
CA GLY A 378 -18.94 2.70 -21.81
C GLY A 378 -20.18 3.58 -21.81
N GLN A 379 -21.07 3.39 -22.78
CA GLN A 379 -22.12 4.36 -23.11
C GLN A 379 -23.08 4.66 -21.95
N ILE A 380 -23.54 3.64 -21.21
CA ILE A 380 -24.43 3.83 -20.06
C ILE A 380 -23.81 4.70 -18.95
N VAL A 381 -22.49 4.58 -18.75
CA VAL A 381 -21.75 5.41 -17.79
C VAL A 381 -21.68 6.85 -18.31
N ILE A 382 -21.44 7.04 -19.62
CA ILE A 382 -21.40 8.37 -20.22
C ILE A 382 -22.76 9.06 -20.09
N ASP A 383 -23.85 8.38 -20.44
CA ASP A 383 -25.20 8.96 -20.40
C ASP A 383 -25.61 9.31 -18.96
N THR A 384 -25.39 8.38 -18.03
CA THR A 384 -25.70 8.60 -16.61
C THR A 384 -24.87 9.75 -16.03
N GLY A 385 -23.57 9.82 -16.33
CA GLY A 385 -22.72 10.91 -15.86
C GLY A 385 -23.04 12.25 -16.55
N THR A 386 -23.53 12.24 -17.80
CA THR A 386 -23.94 13.47 -18.49
C THR A 386 -25.16 14.10 -17.80
N LEU A 387 -26.06 13.30 -17.23
CA LEU A 387 -27.13 13.81 -16.37
C LEU A 387 -26.59 14.53 -15.11
N LEU A 388 -25.50 14.05 -14.52
CA LEU A 388 -24.84 14.73 -13.40
C LEU A 388 -24.21 16.06 -13.84
N TRP A 389 -23.63 16.11 -15.04
CA TRP A 389 -23.11 17.36 -15.62
C TRP A 389 -24.23 18.37 -15.90
N MET A 390 -25.36 17.91 -16.43
CA MET A 390 -26.54 18.75 -16.66
C MET A 390 -27.11 19.32 -15.35
N ALA A 391 -27.11 18.53 -14.27
CA ALA A 391 -27.45 19.01 -12.94
C ALA A 391 -26.45 20.05 -12.43
N ALA A 392 -25.14 19.80 -12.55
CA ALA A 392 -24.12 20.70 -12.02
C ALA A 392 -24.03 22.04 -12.76
N ILE A 393 -24.09 22.00 -14.09
CA ILE A 393 -23.87 23.17 -14.95
C ILE A 393 -25.16 23.96 -15.11
N HIS A 394 -26.27 23.28 -15.42
CA HIS A 394 -27.54 23.91 -15.77
C HIS A 394 -28.61 23.84 -14.69
N ASN A 395 -28.33 23.20 -13.54
CA ASN A 395 -29.30 22.97 -12.47
C ASN A 395 -30.57 22.26 -12.97
N VAL A 396 -30.37 21.29 -13.86
CA VAL A 396 -31.45 20.46 -14.44
C VAL A 396 -31.58 19.17 -13.64
N GLU A 397 -32.77 18.91 -13.12
CA GLU A 397 -33.07 17.64 -12.44
C GLU A 397 -33.05 16.47 -13.43
N PRO A 398 -32.41 15.33 -13.14
CA PRO A 398 -32.40 14.16 -14.03
C PRO A 398 -33.80 13.71 -14.47
N SER A 399 -34.80 13.88 -13.61
CA SER A 399 -36.21 13.53 -13.90
C SER A 399 -36.89 14.42 -14.96
N SER A 400 -36.30 15.55 -15.38
CA SER A 400 -36.84 16.37 -16.47
C SER A 400 -36.51 15.84 -17.87
N PHE A 401 -35.56 14.90 -17.97
CA PHE A 401 -35.20 14.28 -19.23
C PHE A 401 -36.26 13.25 -19.67
N PRO A 402 -36.45 13.07 -20.99
CA PRO A 402 -37.25 11.96 -21.51
C PRO A 402 -36.68 10.61 -21.05
N GLU A 403 -37.49 9.56 -21.13
CA GLU A 403 -37.00 8.20 -20.90
C GLU A 403 -35.93 7.83 -21.93
N PHE A 404 -34.88 7.18 -21.47
CA PHE A 404 -33.79 6.68 -22.31
C PHE A 404 -34.12 5.25 -22.72
N ASP A 405 -34.74 5.08 -23.89
CA ASP A 405 -35.19 3.77 -24.40
C ASP A 405 -34.04 2.79 -24.74
N ASP A 406 -32.79 3.28 -24.78
CA ASP A 406 -31.60 2.46 -25.00
C ASP A 406 -31.22 1.62 -23.77
N TRP A 407 -31.75 1.96 -22.59
CA TRP A 407 -31.44 1.32 -21.31
C TRP A 407 -32.70 0.75 -20.63
N GLU A 408 -32.63 -0.50 -20.19
CA GLU A 408 -33.63 -1.10 -19.30
C GLU A 408 -33.57 -0.47 -17.90
N THR A 409 -32.37 -0.07 -17.45
CA THR A 409 -32.19 0.71 -16.22
C THR A 409 -32.55 2.16 -16.45
N ASP A 410 -33.45 2.72 -15.62
CA ASP A 410 -33.73 4.16 -15.64
C ASP A 410 -32.55 4.95 -15.07
N ILE A 411 -31.62 5.35 -15.95
CA ILE A 411 -30.42 6.11 -15.60
C ILE A 411 -30.73 7.46 -14.95
N ARG A 412 -31.93 8.01 -15.16
CA ARG A 412 -32.37 9.26 -14.49
C ARG A 412 -32.57 9.04 -13.01
N VAL A 413 -33.13 7.89 -12.63
CA VAL A 413 -33.29 7.50 -11.22
C VAL A 413 -31.92 7.25 -10.58
N VAL A 414 -30.99 6.61 -11.30
CA VAL A 414 -29.61 6.41 -10.83
C VAL A 414 -28.94 7.77 -10.56
N ALA A 415 -28.97 8.67 -11.54
CA ALA A 415 -28.41 10.02 -11.39
C ALA A 415 -29.09 10.83 -10.27
N GLN A 416 -30.41 10.74 -10.12
CA GLN A 416 -31.13 11.42 -9.04
C GLN A 416 -30.72 10.89 -7.66
N ASN A 417 -30.55 9.58 -7.54
CA ASN A 417 -30.13 8.96 -6.27
C ASN A 417 -28.73 9.40 -5.87
N ILE A 418 -27.81 9.52 -6.84
CA ILE A 418 -26.46 10.09 -6.62
C ILE A 418 -26.56 11.51 -6.07
N LEU A 419 -27.25 12.40 -6.78
CA LEU A 419 -27.37 13.81 -6.39
C LEU A 419 -28.05 14.00 -5.01
N SER A 420 -28.92 13.08 -4.62
CA SER A 420 -29.59 13.11 -3.30
C SER A 420 -28.73 12.62 -2.13
N GLN A 421 -27.63 11.91 -2.40
CA GLN A 421 -26.69 11.44 -1.38
C GLN A 421 -25.64 12.51 -1.03
N ASP A 422 -25.37 13.43 -1.97
CA ASP A 422 -24.41 14.53 -1.84
C ASP A 422 -24.99 15.82 -1.22
N SER A 423 -26.31 15.87 -0.94
CA SER A 423 -27.05 17.07 -0.48
C SER A 423 -27.18 17.24 1.03
#